data_AF-K1T9J6-F1
#
_entry.id   AF-K1T9J6-F1
#
_cell.length_a   1.000
_cell.length_b   1.000
_cell.length_c   1.000
_cell.angle_alpha   90.00
_cell.angle_beta   90.00
_cell.angle_gamma   90.00
#
_symmetry.space_group_name_H-M   'P 1'
#
loop_
_entity.id
_entity.type
_entity.pdbx_description
1 polymer ?
#
loop_
_entity_poly.entity_id
_entity_poly.type
_entity_poly.pdbx_seq_one_letter_code
_entity_poly.pdbx_strand_id
1 'polypeptide(L)'
;TSPANHEGFGLQYVQGVGSFSTFDEFLRLTYGDKHWQSSTRVVYSSSPNDYKYRNRDKKENIYDEDKNIIGSYYPTERNRSGAYKDLHVLQEIYYNTGEGDKFGLNAWYINSNRELAMLSTDYGNDMDFENRQREQTFRGVLSWDRVREKWKVGVKGGYIHTWMAYDYKRDKGNGEM
;
A
#
# COMPACT_ATOMS: atom_id res chain seq x y z
N THR A 1 12.34 1.68 -22.46
CA THR A 1 11.13 0.84 -22.41
C THR A 1 10.13 1.46 -23.37
N SER A 2 9.79 0.74 -24.44
CA SER A 2 8.72 1.16 -25.36
C SER A 2 7.41 0.56 -24.85
N PRO A 3 6.26 1.27 -24.94
CA PRO A 3 4.98 0.69 -24.57
C PRO A 3 4.64 -0.54 -25.42
N ALA A 4 3.87 -1.46 -24.86
CA ALA A 4 3.22 -2.52 -25.62
C ALA A 4 2.28 -1.86 -26.63
N ASN A 5 2.43 -2.19 -27.91
CA ASN A 5 1.68 -1.57 -29.00
C ASN A 5 0.24 -2.13 -28.96
N HIS A 6 -0.65 -1.46 -28.25
CA HIS A 6 -2.05 -1.85 -28.14
C HIS A 6 -2.87 -0.99 -29.11
N GLU A 7 -3.70 -1.61 -29.95
CA GLU A 7 -4.68 -0.89 -30.76
C GLU A 7 -6.06 -1.00 -30.12
N GLY A 8 -6.75 0.13 -30.00
CA GLY A 8 -8.08 0.23 -29.41
C GLY A 8 -8.07 0.33 -27.89
N PHE A 9 -9.22 -0.01 -27.29
CA PHE A 9 -9.43 0.04 -25.84
C PHE A 9 -9.28 -1.34 -25.22
N GLY A 10 -8.59 -1.40 -24.07
CA GLY A 10 -8.43 -2.59 -23.26
C GLY A 10 -8.79 -2.31 -21.81
N LEU A 11 -9.48 -3.27 -21.20
CA LEU A 11 -9.88 -3.25 -19.80
C LEU A 11 -9.48 -4.59 -19.18
N GLN A 12 -8.79 -4.54 -18.06
CA GLN A 12 -8.50 -5.68 -17.22
C GLN A 12 -8.86 -5.33 -15.78
N TYR A 13 -9.68 -6.16 -15.15
CA TYR A 13 -10.05 -6.02 -13.75
C TYR A 13 -9.80 -7.35 -13.04
N VAL A 14 -9.14 -7.30 -11.89
CA VAL A 14 -8.84 -8.46 -11.04
C VAL A 14 -9.21 -8.09 -9.62
N GLN A 15 -9.97 -8.96 -8.95
CA GLN A 15 -10.34 -8.82 -7.56
C GLN A 15 -9.88 -10.08 -6.79
N GLY A 16 -9.20 -9.87 -5.67
CA GLY A 16 -8.73 -10.89 -4.75
C GLY A 16 -9.37 -10.70 -3.39
N VAL A 17 -9.76 -11.82 -2.76
CA VAL A 17 -10.24 -11.87 -1.39
C VAL A 17 -9.36 -12.86 -0.63
N GLY A 18 -8.81 -12.41 0.49
CA GLY A 18 -7.88 -13.17 1.32
C GLY A 18 -8.38 -13.41 2.73
N SER A 19 -7.56 -14.12 3.51
CA SER A 19 -7.76 -14.25 4.96
C SER A 19 -7.70 -12.87 5.64
N PHE A 20 -8.26 -12.77 6.85
CA PHE A 20 -8.27 -11.53 7.64
C PHE A 20 -9.00 -10.35 6.98
N SER A 21 -9.96 -10.67 6.09
CA SER A 21 -10.72 -9.69 5.33
C SER A 21 -9.83 -8.79 4.45
N THR A 22 -8.76 -9.36 3.90
CA THR A 22 -7.95 -8.69 2.88
C THR A 22 -8.69 -8.63 1.55
N PHE A 23 -8.76 -7.44 0.96
CA PHE A 23 -9.32 -7.17 -0.35
C PHE A 23 -8.27 -6.52 -1.24
N ASP A 24 -8.02 -7.12 -2.40
CA ASP A 24 -7.09 -6.64 -3.40
C ASP A 24 -7.84 -6.36 -4.71
N GLU A 25 -7.75 -5.14 -5.22
CA GLU A 25 -8.42 -4.72 -6.44
C GLU A 25 -7.40 -4.13 -7.41
N PHE A 26 -7.37 -4.66 -8.62
CA PHE A 26 -6.50 -4.20 -9.69
C PHE A 26 -7.33 -3.86 -10.92
N LEU A 27 -7.18 -2.64 -11.40
CA LEU A 27 -7.78 -2.15 -12.64
C LEU A 27 -6.67 -1.68 -13.57
N ARG A 28 -6.67 -2.17 -14.80
CA ARG A 28 -5.83 -1.66 -15.88
C ARG A 28 -6.72 -1.23 -17.05
N LEU A 29 -6.61 0.04 -17.40
CA LEU A 29 -7.18 0.62 -18.60
C LEU A 29 -6.04 0.88 -19.58
N THR A 30 -6.23 0.48 -20.82
CA THR A 30 -5.30 0.79 -21.90
C THR A 30 -6.07 1.36 -23.07
N TYR A 31 -5.51 2.37 -23.69
CA TYR A 31 -5.99 2.89 -24.96
C TYR A 31 -4.80 3.13 -25.86
N GLY A 32 -4.89 2.75 -27.12
CA GLY A 32 -3.83 3.06 -28.06
C GLY A 32 -4.30 3.15 -29.50
N ASP A 33 -3.61 4.00 -30.24
CA ASP A 33 -3.67 4.11 -31.69
C ASP A 33 -2.25 4.23 -32.27
N LYS A 34 -2.14 4.62 -33.53
CA LYS A 34 -0.86 4.76 -34.25
C LYS A 34 0.10 5.76 -33.60
N HIS A 35 -0.42 6.79 -32.95
CA HIS A 35 0.37 7.88 -32.37
C HIS A 35 0.31 7.88 -30.85
N TRP A 36 -0.83 7.55 -30.24
CA TRP A 36 -1.05 7.60 -28.79
C TRP A 36 -1.05 6.20 -28.17
N GLN A 37 -0.43 6.07 -27.00
CA GLN A 37 -0.54 4.90 -26.16
C GLN A 37 -0.71 5.37 -24.71
N SER A 38 -1.80 5.00 -24.06
CA SER A 38 -2.13 5.36 -22.69
C SER A 38 -2.41 4.10 -21.88
N SER A 39 -1.86 4.03 -20.66
CA SER A 39 -2.15 2.98 -19.71
C SER A 39 -2.36 3.57 -18.32
N THR A 40 -3.54 3.36 -17.76
CA THR A 40 -3.84 3.63 -16.36
C THR A 40 -3.85 2.31 -15.61
N ARG A 41 -3.13 2.22 -14.50
CA ARG A 41 -3.19 1.09 -13.57
C ARG A 41 -3.52 1.61 -12.19
N VAL A 42 -4.53 1.03 -11.57
CA VAL A 42 -4.94 1.33 -10.20
C VAL A 42 -4.88 0.02 -9.42
N VAL A 43 -4.14 0.03 -8.32
CA VAL A 43 -4.12 -1.05 -7.34
C VAL A 43 -4.65 -0.47 -6.05
N TYR A 44 -5.65 -1.11 -5.46
CA TYR A 44 -6.11 -0.81 -4.12
C TYR A 44 -6.08 -2.09 -3.30
N SER A 45 -5.35 -2.09 -2.20
CA SER A 45 -5.27 -3.21 -1.27
C SER A 45 -5.62 -2.72 0.13
N SER A 46 -6.50 -3.45 0.81
CA SER A 46 -6.84 -3.11 2.18
C SER A 46 -7.12 -4.36 3.01
N SER A 47 -6.73 -4.32 4.27
CA SER A 47 -7.08 -5.34 5.24
C SER A 47 -7.29 -4.69 6.60
N PRO A 48 -8.42 -4.94 7.28
CA PRO A 48 -8.59 -4.53 8.67
C PRO A 48 -7.70 -5.37 9.61
N ASN A 49 -7.18 -6.52 9.14
CA ASN A 49 -6.36 -7.44 9.91
C ASN A 49 -6.96 -7.85 11.27
N ASP A 50 -8.29 -7.92 11.31
CA ASP A 50 -9.06 -8.10 12.53
C ASP A 50 -9.45 -9.57 12.73
N TYR A 51 -8.79 -10.24 13.68
CA TYR A 51 -9.03 -11.66 13.95
C TYR A 51 -8.80 -12.05 15.40
N LYS A 52 -9.51 -13.09 15.84
CA LYS A 52 -9.28 -13.71 17.15
C LYS A 52 -8.14 -14.70 17.07
N TYR A 53 -7.22 -14.67 18.02
CA TYR A 53 -6.13 -15.62 18.15
C TYR A 53 -5.92 -16.02 19.60
N ARG A 54 -5.43 -17.24 19.83
CA ARG A 54 -5.02 -17.69 21.16
C ARG A 54 -3.58 -17.27 21.38
N ASN A 55 -3.34 -16.31 22.27
CA ASN A 55 -2.00 -15.82 22.56
C ASN A 55 -1.24 -16.90 23.35
N ARG A 56 -0.23 -17.52 22.74
CA ARG A 56 0.63 -18.53 23.39
C ARG A 56 1.83 -17.93 24.09
N ASP A 57 2.14 -16.67 23.83
CA ASP A 57 3.25 -15.94 24.45
C ASP A 57 2.84 -15.34 25.80
N LYS A 58 1.53 -15.17 26.02
CA LYS A 58 0.94 -14.68 27.26
C LYS A 58 0.30 -15.81 28.05
N LYS A 59 0.68 -15.96 29.32
CA LYS A 59 0.12 -16.96 30.23
C LYS A 59 -0.51 -16.26 31.42
N GLU A 60 -1.82 -16.38 31.57
CA GLU A 60 -2.55 -15.82 32.70
C GLU A 60 -2.71 -16.88 33.79
N ASN A 61 -2.39 -16.52 35.02
CA ASN A 61 -2.51 -17.40 36.19
C ASN A 61 -3.85 -17.16 36.87
N ILE A 62 -4.50 -18.25 37.28
CA ILE A 62 -5.69 -18.25 38.13
C ILE A 62 -5.20 -18.39 39.56
N TYR A 63 -5.62 -17.47 40.43
CA TYR A 63 -5.24 -17.45 41.84
C TYR A 63 -6.43 -17.84 42.74
N ASP A 64 -6.16 -18.53 43.85
CA ASP A 64 -7.13 -18.68 44.95
C ASP A 64 -7.14 -17.44 45.88
N GLU A 65 -7.99 -17.45 46.91
CA GLU A 65 -8.10 -16.34 47.88
C GLU A 65 -6.80 -16.07 48.64
N ASP A 66 -5.94 -17.09 48.79
CA ASP A 66 -4.62 -17.02 49.41
C ASP A 66 -3.50 -16.65 48.43
N LYS A 67 -3.84 -16.28 47.19
CA LYS A 67 -2.93 -15.92 46.09
C LYS A 67 -2.00 -17.05 45.62
N ASN A 68 -2.36 -18.32 45.86
CA ASN A 68 -1.66 -19.44 45.24
C ASN A 68 -2.17 -19.64 43.80
N ILE A 69 -1.26 -20.03 42.90
CA ILE A 69 -1.60 -20.33 41.52
C ILE A 69 -2.30 -21.70 41.46
N ILE A 70 -3.61 -21.70 41.22
CA ILE A 70 -4.43 -22.93 41.12
C ILE A 70 -4.62 -23.39 39.67
N GLY A 71 -4.23 -22.57 38.69
CA GLY A 71 -4.31 -22.90 37.29
C GLY A 71 -3.67 -21.83 36.42
N SER A 72 -3.55 -22.12 35.12
CA SER A 72 -3.07 -21.14 34.16
C SER A 72 -3.66 -21.43 32.80
N TYR A 73 -3.97 -20.37 32.05
CA TYR A 73 -4.49 -20.49 30.69
C TYR A 73 -3.84 -19.47 29.75
N TYR A 74 -4.03 -19.73 28.46
CA TYR A 74 -3.59 -18.87 27.37
C TYR A 74 -4.83 -18.11 26.86
N PRO A 75 -4.91 -16.78 27.00
CA PRO A 75 -6.09 -16.01 26.66
C PRO A 75 -6.34 -16.01 25.14
N THR A 76 -7.60 -15.83 24.75
CA THR A 76 -7.97 -15.53 23.37
C THR A 76 -8.11 -14.03 23.23
N GLU A 77 -7.26 -13.44 22.41
CA GLU A 77 -7.19 -12.00 22.16
C GLU A 77 -7.65 -11.71 20.73
N ARG A 78 -7.99 -10.45 20.43
CA ARG A 78 -8.40 -10.00 19.10
C ARG A 78 -7.31 -9.08 18.56
N ASN A 79 -6.66 -9.47 17.47
CA ASN A 79 -5.72 -8.59 16.81
C ASN A 79 -6.49 -7.40 16.21
N ARG A 80 -6.11 -6.19 16.62
CA ARG A 80 -6.58 -4.92 16.03
C ARG A 80 -5.41 -4.09 15.47
N SER A 81 -4.22 -4.69 15.33
CA SER A 81 -3.02 -4.06 14.80
C SER A 81 -2.74 -4.53 13.38
N GLY A 82 -2.00 -3.71 12.62
CA GLY A 82 -1.56 -4.09 11.28
C GLY A 82 -2.64 -3.94 10.22
N ALA A 83 -3.72 -3.19 10.50
CA ALA A 83 -4.64 -2.79 9.45
C ALA A 83 -3.91 -1.90 8.44
N TYR A 84 -4.23 -2.05 7.16
CA TYR A 84 -3.64 -1.22 6.13
C TYR A 84 -4.61 -0.86 5.01
N LYS A 85 -4.32 0.26 4.35
CA LYS A 85 -4.96 0.72 3.12
C LYS A 85 -3.90 1.31 2.20
N ASP A 86 -3.70 0.67 1.06
CA ASP A 86 -2.69 1.02 0.09
C ASP A 86 -3.32 1.26 -1.28
N LEU A 87 -3.19 2.49 -1.78
CA LEU A 87 -3.62 2.91 -3.10
C LEU A 87 -2.41 3.27 -3.96
N HIS A 88 -2.25 2.60 -5.09
CA HIS A 88 -1.22 2.90 -6.08
C HIS A 88 -1.89 3.21 -7.41
N VAL A 89 -1.59 4.37 -7.98
CA VAL A 89 -2.08 4.79 -9.29
C VAL A 89 -0.89 5.08 -10.18
N LEU A 90 -0.82 4.41 -11.33
CA LEU A 90 0.20 4.62 -12.35
C LEU A 90 -0.49 5.03 -13.66
N GLN A 91 -0.15 6.21 -14.15
CA GLN A 91 -0.54 6.68 -15.47
C GLN A 91 0.68 6.73 -16.38
N GLU A 92 0.61 6.04 -17.50
CA GLU A 92 1.60 6.09 -18.56
C GLU A 92 0.94 6.65 -19.82
N ILE A 93 1.56 7.64 -20.46
CA ILE A 93 1.11 8.20 -21.74
C ILE A 93 2.33 8.32 -22.64
N TYR A 94 2.20 7.85 -23.87
CA TYR A 94 3.22 7.95 -24.89
C TYR A 94 2.59 8.51 -26.15
N TYR A 95 3.33 9.40 -26.81
CA TYR A 95 2.96 9.98 -28.09
C TYR A 95 4.10 9.80 -29.08
N ASN A 96 3.83 9.17 -30.22
CA ASN A 96 4.76 8.95 -31.31
C ASN A 96 4.32 9.81 -32.50
N THR A 97 5.20 10.66 -33.00
CA THR A 97 4.87 11.52 -34.15
C THR A 97 4.86 10.76 -35.47
N GLY A 98 5.40 9.53 -35.51
CA GLY A 98 5.63 8.79 -36.75
C GLY A 98 6.87 9.25 -37.54
N GLU A 99 7.43 10.41 -37.18
CA GLU A 99 8.57 11.04 -37.88
C GLU A 99 9.89 10.93 -37.10
N GLY A 100 9.93 9.99 -36.14
CA GLY A 100 11.08 9.69 -35.31
C GLY A 100 11.06 10.32 -33.91
N ASP A 101 10.11 11.20 -33.59
CA ASP A 101 9.96 11.72 -32.22
C ASP A 101 8.98 10.88 -31.39
N LYS A 102 9.36 10.60 -30.15
CA LYS A 102 8.53 9.92 -29.17
C LYS A 102 8.58 10.66 -27.84
N PHE A 103 7.42 11.03 -27.34
CA PHE A 103 7.22 11.62 -26.03
C PHE A 103 6.64 10.58 -25.08
N GLY A 104 7.01 10.65 -23.81
CA GLY A 104 6.50 9.78 -22.77
C GLY A 104 6.30 10.55 -21.48
N LEU A 105 5.22 10.26 -20.79
CA LEU A 105 4.90 10.70 -19.44
C LEU A 105 4.59 9.46 -18.61
N ASN A 106 5.23 9.34 -17.46
CA ASN A 106 4.94 8.33 -16.47
C ASN A 106 4.72 9.02 -15.13
N ALA A 107 3.52 8.91 -14.57
CA ALA A 107 3.14 9.50 -13.30
C ALA A 107 2.65 8.40 -12.36
N TRP A 108 3.32 8.27 -11.22
CA TRP A 108 2.99 7.30 -10.18
C TRP A 108 2.64 8.05 -8.89
N TYR A 109 1.43 7.81 -8.40
CA TYR A 109 0.94 8.25 -7.10
C TYR A 109 0.76 7.05 -6.17
N ILE A 110 1.24 7.18 -4.93
CA ILE A 110 1.09 6.20 -3.85
C ILE A 110 0.46 6.93 -2.67
N ASN A 111 -0.57 6.33 -2.09
CA ASN A 111 -1.14 6.72 -0.81
C ASN A 111 -1.28 5.46 0.04
N SER A 112 -0.48 5.37 1.09
CA SER A 112 -0.43 4.22 1.99
C SER A 112 -0.69 4.67 3.41
N ASN A 113 -1.52 3.92 4.12
CA ASN A 113 -1.74 4.06 5.54
C ASN A 113 -1.68 2.67 6.17
N ARG A 114 -0.65 2.44 6.98
CA ARG A 114 -0.35 1.14 7.58
C ARG A 114 -0.23 1.29 9.08
N GLU A 115 -0.98 0.48 9.81
CA GLU A 115 -0.75 0.30 11.25
C GLU A 115 0.46 -0.60 11.45
N LEU A 116 1.30 -0.24 12.42
CA LEU A 116 2.48 -1.01 12.79
C LEU A 116 2.12 -2.01 13.89
N ALA A 117 2.65 -3.23 13.76
CA ALA A 117 2.40 -4.30 14.72
C ALA A 117 3.01 -3.98 16.09
N MET A 118 2.25 -4.25 17.15
CA MET A 118 2.74 -4.23 18.53
C MET A 118 3.40 -5.58 18.89
N LEU A 119 4.19 -5.59 19.97
CA LEU A 119 4.77 -6.81 20.53
C LEU A 119 3.66 -7.70 21.12
N SER A 120 3.76 -9.02 20.93
CA SER A 120 2.75 -10.02 21.38
C SER A 120 2.60 -10.17 22.89
N THR A 121 3.40 -9.43 23.67
CA THR A 121 3.52 -9.54 25.13
C THR A 121 3.10 -8.26 25.87
N ASP A 122 2.43 -7.30 25.21
CA ASP A 122 1.92 -6.12 25.92
C ASP A 122 0.80 -6.55 26.90
N TYR A 123 1.06 -6.41 28.20
CA TYR A 123 0.10 -6.64 29.27
C TYR A 123 -0.80 -5.42 29.54
N GLY A 124 -0.67 -4.35 28.74
CA GLY A 124 -1.58 -3.22 28.75
C GLY A 124 -3.02 -3.66 28.43
N ASN A 125 -3.97 -3.17 29.21
CA ASN A 125 -5.40 -3.32 28.93
C ASN A 125 -5.74 -2.72 27.55
N ASP A 126 -6.96 -2.95 27.04
CA ASP A 126 -7.56 -2.40 25.79
C ASP A 126 -7.45 -0.86 25.66
N MET A 127 -6.23 -0.31 25.64
CA MET A 127 -5.95 1.11 25.52
C MET A 127 -5.98 1.47 24.04
N ASP A 128 -6.69 2.53 23.69
CA ASP A 128 -6.71 3.12 22.36
C ASP A 128 -5.29 3.60 21.99
N PHE A 129 -4.50 2.71 21.38
CA PHE A 129 -3.20 3.05 20.82
C PHE A 129 -3.35 3.28 19.31
N GLU A 130 -2.75 4.35 18.81
CA GLU A 130 -2.62 4.61 17.39
C GLU A 130 -1.13 4.54 17.07
N ASN A 131 -0.73 3.59 16.22
CA ASN A 131 0.64 3.47 15.72
C ASN A 131 0.57 3.29 14.21
N ARG A 132 0.58 4.42 13.48
CA ARG A 132 0.33 4.46 12.03
C ARG A 132 1.48 5.11 11.28
N GLN A 133 1.84 4.49 10.18
CA GLN A 133 2.69 5.07 9.16
C GLN A 133 1.81 5.52 7.98
N ARG A 134 1.87 6.80 7.64
CA ARG A 134 1.20 7.36 6.47
C ARG A 134 2.25 7.80 5.46
N GLU A 135 2.06 7.42 4.21
CA GLU A 135 2.92 7.81 3.10
C GLU A 135 2.07 8.35 1.95
N GLN A 136 2.51 9.48 1.40
CA GLN A 136 2.06 9.99 0.12
C GLN A 136 3.26 10.26 -0.77
N THR A 137 3.42 9.47 -1.83
CA THR A 137 4.53 9.61 -2.77
C THR A 137 3.99 9.92 -4.16
N PHE A 138 4.53 10.96 -4.79
CA PHE A 138 4.33 11.26 -6.19
C PHE A 138 5.65 11.19 -6.94
N ARG A 139 5.67 10.48 -8.07
CA ARG A 139 6.80 10.40 -9.00
C ARG A 139 6.30 10.71 -10.41
N GLY A 140 6.86 11.73 -11.03
CA GLY A 140 6.62 12.06 -12.44
C GLY A 140 7.90 11.92 -13.25
N VAL A 141 7.83 11.34 -14.43
CA VAL A 141 8.93 11.25 -15.39
C VAL A 141 8.41 11.66 -16.76
N LEU A 142 9.09 12.66 -17.35
CA LEU A 142 8.92 13.04 -18.75
C LEU A 142 10.10 12.49 -19.54
N SER A 143 9.83 12.04 -20.75
CA SER A 143 10.84 11.56 -21.68
C SER A 143 10.55 12.03 -23.09
N TRP A 144 11.61 12.33 -23.83
CA TRP A 144 11.57 12.56 -25.25
C TRP A 144 12.72 11.79 -25.90
N ASP A 145 12.42 11.00 -26.92
CA ASP A 145 13.38 10.28 -27.74
C ASP A 145 13.22 10.74 -29.20
N ARG A 146 14.31 11.17 -29.84
CA ARG A 146 14.41 11.41 -31.28
C ARG A 146 15.23 10.29 -31.91
N VAL A 147 14.64 9.58 -32.85
CA VAL A 147 15.26 8.52 -33.64
C VAL A 147 15.37 8.97 -35.09
N ARG A 148 16.58 8.90 -35.65
CA ARG A 148 16.84 9.02 -37.08
C ARG A 148 17.59 7.78 -37.57
N GLU A 149 17.76 7.62 -38.88
CA GLU A 149 18.36 6.43 -39.50
C GLU A 149 19.72 6.01 -38.90
N LYS A 150 20.54 6.97 -38.47
CA LYS A 150 21.92 6.73 -38.01
C LYS A 150 22.16 7.03 -36.53
N TRP A 151 21.20 7.64 -35.83
CA TRP A 151 21.40 8.05 -34.45
C TRP A 151 20.09 8.14 -33.67
N LYS A 152 20.19 7.97 -32.36
CA LYS A 152 19.11 8.19 -31.40
C LYS A 152 19.60 9.11 -30.29
N VAL A 153 18.82 10.14 -29.97
CA VAL A 153 19.03 10.98 -28.78
C VAL A 153 17.79 10.88 -27.92
N GLY A 154 17.99 10.86 -26.60
CA GLY A 154 16.90 10.81 -25.63
C GLY A 154 17.19 11.70 -24.44
N VAL A 155 16.17 12.41 -23.96
CA VAL A 155 16.20 13.24 -22.76
C VAL A 155 15.12 12.75 -21.82
N LYS A 156 15.45 12.65 -20.53
CA LYS A 156 14.50 12.29 -19.48
C LYS A 156 14.66 13.22 -18.29
N GLY A 157 13.54 13.71 -17.78
CA GLY A 157 13.47 14.52 -16.57
C GLY A 157 12.51 13.87 -15.59
N GLY A 158 12.89 13.79 -14.32
CA GLY A 158 12.07 13.18 -13.28
C GLY A 158 11.92 14.09 -12.06
N TYR A 159 10.78 13.97 -11.40
CA TYR A 159 10.50 14.60 -10.12
C TYR A 159 9.90 13.57 -9.17
N ILE A 160 10.36 13.57 -7.92
CA ILE A 160 9.85 12.71 -6.85
C ILE A 160 9.61 13.57 -5.63
N HIS A 161 8.44 13.42 -5.02
CA HIS A 161 8.10 14.01 -3.74
C HIS A 161 7.44 12.96 -2.87
N THR A 162 7.92 12.83 -1.64
CA THR A 162 7.38 11.92 -0.64
C THR A 162 7.10 12.70 0.62
N TRP A 163 5.87 12.62 1.10
CA TRP A 163 5.49 13.02 2.44
C TRP A 163 5.24 11.76 3.26
N MET A 164 5.90 11.67 4.42
CA MET A 164 5.80 10.53 5.31
C MET A 164 5.60 11.03 6.74
N ALA A 165 4.65 10.44 7.44
CA ALA A 165 4.35 10.76 8.83
C ALA A 165 4.17 9.47 9.64
N TYR A 166 4.56 9.56 10.91
CA TYR A 166 4.35 8.52 11.90
C TYR A 166 3.49 9.11 13.02
N ASP A 167 2.29 8.57 13.17
CA ASP A 167 1.39 8.93 14.24
C ASP A 167 1.53 7.88 15.34
N TYR A 168 2.03 8.31 16.50
CA TYR A 168 2.06 7.50 17.71
C TYR A 168 1.26 8.16 18.81
N LYS A 169 0.20 7.49 19.27
CA LYS A 169 -0.57 7.87 20.45
C LYS A 169 -0.70 6.65 21.34
N ARG A 170 -0.37 6.81 22.62
CA ARG A 170 -0.59 5.82 23.65
C ARG A 170 -1.21 6.53 24.85
N ASP A 171 -2.39 6.10 25.26
CA ASP A 171 -2.93 6.52 26.54
C ASP A 171 -1.98 6.06 27.65
N LYS A 172 -1.61 6.98 28.55
CA LYS A 172 -0.66 6.71 29.63
C LYS A 172 -1.29 5.89 30.76
N GLY A 173 -2.61 5.69 30.76
CA GLY A 173 -3.29 4.88 31.77
C GLY A 173 -3.21 5.46 33.20
N ASN A 174 -2.78 6.72 33.33
CA ASN A 174 -2.55 7.40 34.62
C ASN A 174 -3.71 8.31 35.05
N GLY A 175 -4.83 8.33 34.31
CA GLY A 175 -6.01 9.12 34.69
C GLY A 175 -5.89 10.63 34.49
N GLU A 176 -4.91 11.13 33.73
CA GLU A 176 -4.88 12.53 33.29
C GLU A 176 -5.54 12.66 31.91
N MET A 177 -6.64 13.44 31.88
CA MET A 177 -7.29 13.93 30.65
C MET A 177 -6.53 15.11 30.06
#